data_AF-A0A1X2LFL4-F1
#
_entry.id   AF-A0A1X2LFL4-F1
#
_cell.length_a   1.000
_cell.length_b   1.000
_cell.length_c   1.000
_cell.angle_alpha   90.00
_cell.angle_beta   90.00
_cell.angle_gamma   90.00
#
_symmetry.space_group_name_H-M   'P 1'
#
loop_
_entity.id
_entity.type
_entity.pdbx_description
1 polymer ?
#
loop_
_entity_poly.entity_id
_entity_poly.type
_entity_poly.pdbx_seq_one_letter_code
_entity_poly.pdbx_strand_id
1 'polypeptide(L)'
;MIVKPGANEVSNALAAATYIPFPWKVLEPLLQAWYELFVAYLDAINMILNAFVQAINDLLNLQFGAFLMEMVRIVLVEVIMVIWSFVIIPVLAFFSVSLIAFTVVVWIVENVIGGALLTGPLLGALGAAVVPGVAGLA
;
A
#
# COMPACT_ATOMS: atom_id res chain seq x y z
N MET A 1 -32.74 4.31 -38.48
CA MET A 1 -31.70 5.34 -38.78
C MET A 1 -30.57 5.10 -37.79
N ILE A 2 -29.42 4.61 -38.24
CA ILE A 2 -28.25 4.43 -37.36
C ILE A 2 -27.51 5.77 -37.39
N VAL A 3 -27.54 6.50 -36.27
CA VAL A 3 -26.85 7.79 -36.15
C VAL A 3 -25.36 7.48 -35.99
N LYS A 4 -24.52 8.03 -36.88
CA LYS A 4 -23.07 7.86 -36.80
C LYS A 4 -22.59 8.57 -35.52
N PRO A 5 -21.81 7.92 -34.64
CA PRO A 5 -21.34 8.56 -33.43
C PRO A 5 -20.54 9.82 -33.75
N GLY A 6 -20.76 10.89 -32.99
CA GLY A 6 -20.01 12.13 -33.12
C GLY A 6 -18.53 11.89 -32.81
N ALA A 7 -17.62 12.67 -33.41
CA ALA A 7 -16.17 12.55 -33.17
C ALA A 7 -15.82 12.54 -31.68
N ASN A 8 -16.61 13.24 -30.86
CA ASN A 8 -16.47 13.34 -29.42
C ASN A 8 -16.85 12.03 -28.70
N GLU A 9 -17.85 11.32 -29.19
CA GLU A 9 -18.30 10.02 -28.67
C GLU A 9 -17.31 8.92 -29.02
N VAL A 10 -16.75 8.97 -30.24
CA VAL A 10 -15.65 8.08 -30.66
C VAL A 10 -14.38 8.36 -29.87
N SER A 11 -14.04 9.62 -29.62
CA SER A 11 -12.87 10.02 -28.83
C SER A 11 -12.99 9.61 -27.35
N ASN A 12 -14.16 9.77 -26.74
CA ASN A 12 -14.40 9.36 -25.35
C ASN A 12 -14.43 7.84 -25.20
N ALA A 13 -15.04 7.13 -26.16
CA ALA A 13 -15.03 5.67 -26.18
C ALA A 13 -13.61 5.11 -26.42
N LEU A 14 -12.81 5.76 -27.27
CA LEU A 14 -11.42 5.40 -27.52
C LEU A 14 -10.53 5.70 -26.30
N ALA A 15 -10.70 6.86 -25.67
CA ALA A 15 -10.01 7.19 -24.42
C ALA A 15 -10.31 6.20 -23.29
N ALA A 16 -11.57 5.76 -23.16
CA ALA A 16 -11.97 4.71 -22.24
C ALA A 16 -11.41 3.32 -22.62
N ALA A 17 -11.24 3.04 -23.91
CA ALA A 17 -10.69 1.78 -24.41
C ALA A 17 -9.15 1.68 -24.33
N THR A 18 -8.45 2.79 -24.11
CA THR A 18 -6.97 2.84 -24.09
C THR A 18 -6.38 2.98 -22.67
N TYR A 19 -7.23 2.95 -21.63
CA TYR A 19 -6.80 3.08 -20.25
C TYR A 19 -6.24 1.76 -19.70
N ILE A 20 -5.00 1.78 -19.22
CA ILE A 20 -4.36 0.65 -18.55
C ILE A 20 -4.90 0.61 -17.11
N PRO A 21 -5.54 -0.50 -16.65
CA PRO A 21 -6.02 -0.64 -15.28
C PRO A 21 -4.89 -0.52 -14.26
N PHE A 22 -5.22 -0.05 -13.05
CA PHE A 22 -4.23 0.07 -11.97
C PHE A 22 -3.69 -1.32 -11.57
N PRO A 23 -2.36 -1.49 -11.42
CA PRO A 23 -1.75 -2.79 -11.18
C PRO A 23 -1.81 -3.20 -9.71
N TRP A 24 -3.02 -3.42 -9.18
CA TRP A 24 -3.26 -3.78 -7.77
C TRP A 24 -2.43 -4.95 -7.26
N LYS A 25 -2.15 -5.94 -8.12
CA LYS A 25 -1.33 -7.11 -7.78
C LYS A 25 0.07 -6.77 -7.27
N VAL A 26 0.62 -5.61 -7.66
CA VAL A 26 1.93 -5.15 -7.16
C VAL A 26 1.86 -4.81 -5.66
N LEU A 27 0.68 -4.45 -5.15
CA LEU A 27 0.46 -4.07 -3.76
C LEU A 27 0.00 -5.24 -2.86
N GLU A 28 -0.38 -6.39 -3.44
CA GLU A 28 -0.82 -7.57 -2.67
C GLU A 28 0.23 -8.05 -1.65
N PRO A 29 1.53 -8.21 -2.02
CA PRO A 29 2.55 -8.63 -1.06
C PRO A 29 2.74 -7.64 0.09
N LEU A 30 2.53 -6.35 -0.18
CA LEU A 30 2.61 -5.30 0.83
C LEU A 30 1.48 -5.45 1.86
N LEU A 31 0.25 -5.66 1.38
CA LEU A 31 -0.90 -5.88 2.26
C LEU A 31 -0.73 -7.16 3.09
N GLN A 32 -0.22 -8.22 2.47
CA GLN A 32 0.09 -9.48 3.15
C GLN A 32 1.12 -9.29 4.26
N ALA A 33 2.21 -8.55 4.01
CA ALA A 33 3.22 -8.27 5.03
C ALA A 33 2.66 -7.50 6.24
N TRP A 34 1.77 -6.53 6.01
CA TRP A 34 1.07 -5.83 7.09
C TRP A 34 0.17 -6.75 7.90
N TYR A 35 -0.57 -7.64 7.22
CA TYR A 35 -1.44 -8.60 7.88
C TYR A 35 -0.65 -9.59 8.74
N GLU A 36 0.42 -10.17 8.21
CA GLU A 36 1.29 -11.09 8.95
C GLU A 36 1.91 -10.43 10.17
N LEU A 37 2.36 -9.19 10.04
CA LEU A 37 2.90 -8.43 11.17
C LEU A 37 1.84 -8.14 12.24
N PHE A 38 0.61 -7.82 11.84
CA PHE A 38 -0.50 -7.62 12.76
C PHE A 38 -0.85 -8.92 13.52
N VAL A 39 -0.96 -10.05 12.82
CA VAL A 39 -1.22 -11.36 13.45
C VAL A 39 -0.11 -11.70 14.43
N ALA A 40 1.15 -11.56 14.03
CA ALA A 40 2.29 -11.86 14.89
C ALA A 40 2.32 -10.97 16.15
N TYR A 41 1.91 -9.70 16.03
CA TYR A 41 1.81 -8.79 17.17
C TYR A 41 0.73 -9.25 18.18
N LEU A 42 -0.43 -9.71 17.70
CA LEU A 42 -1.46 -10.28 18.56
C LEU A 42 -1.00 -11.57 19.24
N ASP A 43 -0.30 -12.44 18.52
CA ASP A 43 0.27 -13.67 19.08
C ASP A 43 1.29 -13.37 20.18
N ALA A 44 2.15 -12.37 19.99
CA ALA A 44 3.10 -11.94 21.00
C ALA A 44 2.41 -11.39 22.26
N ILE A 45 1.33 -10.62 22.13
CA ILE A 45 0.51 -10.18 23.28
C ILE A 45 -0.05 -11.39 24.03
N ASN A 46 -0.61 -12.36 23.31
CA ASN A 46 -1.14 -13.58 23.93
C ASN A 46 -0.04 -14.40 24.64
N MET A 47 1.16 -14.48 24.07
CA MET A 47 2.30 -15.13 24.71
C MET A 47 2.66 -14.45 26.03
N ILE A 48 2.72 -13.12 26.07
CA ILE A 48 3.01 -12.36 27.30
C ILE A 48 1.93 -12.63 28.36
N LEU A 49 0.65 -12.51 27.99
CA LEU A 49 -0.46 -12.73 28.92
C LEU A 49 -0.43 -14.15 29.51
N ASN A 50 -0.21 -15.15 28.67
CA ASN A 50 -0.12 -16.54 29.10
C ASN A 50 1.09 -16.77 30.02
N ALA A 51 2.24 -16.17 29.70
CA ALA A 51 3.43 -16.26 30.54
C ALA A 51 3.22 -15.58 31.90
N PHE A 52 2.50 -14.45 31.97
CA PHE A 52 2.13 -13.84 33.25
C PHE A 52 1.25 -14.76 34.11
N VAL A 53 0.24 -15.38 33.50
CA VAL A 53 -0.64 -16.34 34.20
C VAL A 53 0.18 -17.52 34.72
N GLN A 54 1.09 -18.07 33.91
CA GLN A 54 1.95 -19.17 34.33
C GLN A 54 2.90 -18.75 35.46
N ALA A 55 3.53 -17.59 35.36
CA ALA A 55 4.42 -17.10 36.41
C ALA A 55 3.69 -16.95 37.76
N ILE A 56 2.44 -16.46 37.76
CA ILE A 56 1.63 -16.38 38.97
C ILE A 56 1.35 -17.79 39.53
N ASN A 57 0.95 -18.73 38.67
CA ASN A 57 0.70 -20.11 39.08
C ASN A 57 1.96 -20.79 39.65
N ASP A 58 3.12 -20.57 39.03
CA ASP A 58 4.39 -21.11 39.49
C ASP A 58 4.77 -20.54 40.86
N LEU A 59 4.53 -19.24 41.08
CA LEU A 59 4.76 -18.60 42.37
C LEU A 59 3.83 -19.15 43.45
N LEU A 60 2.53 -19.31 43.16
CA LEU A 60 1.55 -19.90 44.07
C LEU A 60 1.89 -21.34 44.44
N ASN A 61 2.49 -22.09 43.50
CA ASN A 61 2.95 -23.47 43.71
C ASN A 61 4.40 -23.56 44.23
N LEU A 62 5.03 -22.43 44.60
CA LEU A 62 6.41 -22.34 45.10
C LEU A 62 7.47 -22.90 44.13
N GLN A 63 7.18 -22.92 42.84
CA GLN A 63 8.07 -23.36 41.76
C GLN A 63 8.93 -22.20 41.25
N PHE A 64 9.83 -21.70 42.09
CA PHE A 64 10.64 -20.50 41.79
C PHE A 64 11.47 -20.61 40.51
N GLY A 65 11.97 -21.80 40.16
CA GLY A 65 12.72 -22.01 38.93
C GLY A 65 11.87 -21.78 37.67
N ALA A 66 10.63 -22.31 37.67
CA ALA A 66 9.68 -22.13 36.56
C ALA A 66 9.23 -20.66 36.47
N PHE A 67 8.94 -20.04 37.61
CA PHE A 67 8.64 -18.61 37.68
C PHE A 67 9.72 -17.74 37.01
N LEU A 68 11.00 -17.97 37.32
CA LEU A 68 12.10 -17.20 36.71
C LEU A 68 12.20 -17.44 35.20
N MET A 69 11.92 -18.66 34.72
CA MET A 69 11.90 -18.96 33.30
C MET A 69 10.77 -18.22 32.58
N GLU A 70 9.58 -18.14 33.16
CA GLU A 70 8.47 -17.36 32.59
C GLU A 70 8.75 -15.86 32.61
N MET A 71 9.39 -15.33 33.67
CA MET A 71 9.85 -13.93 33.69
C MET A 71 10.84 -13.64 32.57
N VAL A 72 11.81 -14.53 32.32
CA VAL A 72 12.75 -14.39 31.19
C VAL A 72 12.01 -14.43 29.86
N ARG A 73 11.03 -15.33 29.69
CA ARG A 73 10.22 -15.40 28.48
C ARG A 73 9.49 -14.09 28.22
N ILE A 74 8.84 -13.50 29.23
CA ILE A 74 8.14 -12.22 29.10
C ILE A 74 9.09 -11.14 28.58
N VAL A 75 10.25 -10.98 29.23
CA VAL A 75 11.26 -9.99 28.84
C VAL A 75 11.72 -10.20 27.40
N LEU A 76 11.96 -11.44 26.98
CA LEU A 76 12.38 -11.72 25.60
C LEU A 76 11.31 -11.34 24.57
N VAL A 77 10.04 -11.68 24.83
CA VAL A 77 8.93 -11.33 23.93
C VAL A 77 8.75 -9.81 23.87
N GLU A 78 8.83 -9.12 25.00
CA GLU A 78 8.77 -7.65 25.06
C GLU A 78 9.90 -6.99 24.26
N VAL A 79 11.14 -7.49 24.37
CA VAL A 79 12.27 -6.97 23.57
C VAL A 79 12.02 -7.13 22.07
N ILE A 80 11.48 -8.27 21.64
CA ILE A 80 11.13 -8.51 20.23
C ILE A 80 10.03 -7.53 19.78
N MET A 81 8.99 -7.34 20.60
CA MET A 81 7.90 -6.40 20.33
C MET A 81 8.39 -4.96 20.20
N VAL A 82 9.36 -4.54 21.04
CA VAL A 82 10.01 -3.23 20.92
C VAL A 82 10.74 -3.12 19.58
N ILE A 83 11.54 -4.12 19.18
CA ILE A 83 12.23 -4.12 17.88
C ILE A 83 11.21 -4.00 16.73
N TRP A 84 10.09 -4.72 16.79
CA TRP A 84 9.05 -4.59 15.78
C TRP A 84 8.47 -3.19 15.73
N SER A 85 8.19 -2.60 16.89
CA SER A 85 7.53 -1.30 17.01
C SER A 85 8.41 -0.14 16.53
N PHE A 86 9.71 -0.21 16.78
CA PHE A 86 10.66 0.89 16.49
C PHE A 86 11.51 0.67 15.26
N VAL A 87 11.60 -0.56 14.74
CA VAL A 87 12.42 -0.88 13.57
C VAL A 87 11.56 -1.43 12.44
N ILE A 88 10.84 -2.53 12.65
CA ILE A 88 10.15 -3.22 11.54
C ILE A 88 8.96 -2.41 11.02
N ILE A 89 8.07 -1.95 11.91
CA ILE A 89 6.89 -1.17 11.51
C ILE A 89 7.28 0.12 10.78
N PRO A 90 8.21 0.96 11.29
CA PRO A 90 8.62 2.16 10.59
C PRO A 90 9.27 1.88 9.22
N VAL A 91 10.11 0.84 9.14
CA VAL A 91 10.74 0.44 7.88
C VAL A 91 9.69 -0.02 6.87
N LEU A 92 8.77 -0.88 7.28
CA LEU A 92 7.67 -1.36 6.43
C LEU A 92 6.77 -0.21 5.99
N ALA A 93 6.45 0.74 6.88
CA ALA A 93 5.68 1.94 6.55
C ALA A 93 6.38 2.81 5.51
N PHE A 94 7.68 3.04 5.66
CA PHE A 94 8.45 3.81 4.68
C PHE A 94 8.42 3.14 3.30
N PHE A 95 8.75 1.84 3.22
CA PHE A 95 8.70 1.09 1.97
C PHE A 95 7.29 1.03 1.37
N SER A 96 6.24 0.95 2.20
CA SER A 96 4.85 0.97 1.77
C SER A 96 4.52 2.23 1.00
N VAL A 97 4.83 3.40 1.58
CA VAL A 97 4.55 4.69 0.93
C VAL A 97 5.36 4.84 -0.35
N SER A 98 6.64 4.48 -0.33
CA SER A 98 7.49 4.55 -1.53
C SER A 98 6.98 3.66 -2.66
N LEU A 99 6.61 2.41 -2.38
CA LEU A 99 6.11 1.47 -3.38
C LEU A 99 4.77 1.93 -3.96
N ILE A 100 3.84 2.38 -3.12
CA ILE A 100 2.54 2.90 -3.56
C ILE A 100 2.76 4.13 -4.45
N ALA A 101 3.58 5.08 -4.01
CA ALA A 101 3.85 6.29 -4.78
C ALA A 101 4.49 5.99 -6.14
N PHE A 102 5.50 5.11 -6.17
CA PHE A 102 6.14 4.67 -7.40
C PHE A 102 5.14 3.99 -8.35
N THR A 103 4.32 3.07 -7.83
CA THR A 103 3.30 2.36 -8.61
C THR A 103 2.28 3.33 -9.21
N VAL A 104 1.81 4.30 -8.43
CA VAL A 104 0.89 5.35 -8.89
C VAL A 104 1.53 6.21 -9.98
N VAL A 105 2.76 6.66 -9.78
CA VAL A 105 3.47 7.50 -10.77
C VAL A 105 3.69 6.74 -12.07
N VAL A 106 4.19 5.51 -12.02
CA VAL A 106 4.40 4.68 -13.22
C VAL A 106 3.08 4.47 -13.96
N TRP A 107 2.03 4.11 -13.24
CA TRP A 107 0.71 3.90 -13.85
C TRP A 107 0.12 5.18 -14.48
N ILE A 108 0.30 6.35 -13.85
CA ILE A 108 -0.09 7.64 -14.45
C ILE A 108 0.72 7.88 -15.72
N VAL A 109 2.04 7.70 -15.68
CA VAL A 109 2.94 7.91 -16.82
C VAL A 109 2.57 6.99 -17.98
N GLU A 110 2.30 5.72 -17.73
CA GLU A 110 1.88 4.75 -18.75
C GLU A 110 0.56 5.15 -19.41
N ASN A 111 -0.42 5.63 -18.64
CA ASN A 111 -1.69 6.09 -19.17
C ASN A 111 -1.58 7.43 -19.91
N VAL A 112 -0.71 8.33 -19.45
CA VAL A 112 -0.48 9.63 -20.11
C VAL A 112 0.33 9.45 -21.39
N ILE A 113 1.45 8.72 -21.37
CA ILE A 113 2.30 8.53 -22.56
C ILE A 113 1.67 7.55 -23.54
N GLY A 114 1.10 6.44 -23.05
CA GLY A 114 0.41 5.43 -23.87
C GLY A 114 -0.90 5.95 -24.47
N GLY A 115 -1.62 6.84 -23.77
CA GLY A 115 -2.86 7.45 -24.24
C GLY A 115 -2.68 8.73 -25.06
N ALA A 116 -1.71 9.59 -24.72
CA ALA A 116 -1.50 10.88 -25.40
C ALA A 116 -0.71 10.75 -26.72
N LEU A 117 0.15 9.75 -26.88
CA LEU A 117 0.91 9.58 -28.12
C LEU A 117 0.06 9.02 -29.27
N LEU A 118 -1.05 8.34 -28.96
CA LEU A 118 -1.99 7.79 -29.95
C LEU A 118 -3.18 8.71 -30.24
N THR A 119 -3.32 9.84 -29.53
CA THR A 119 -4.43 10.79 -29.72
C THR A 119 -3.88 12.21 -29.90
N GLY A 120 -3.41 12.49 -31.12
CA GLY A 120 -2.95 13.81 -31.58
C GLY A 120 -3.84 15.04 -31.27
N PRO A 121 -5.13 14.94 -30.89
CA PRO A 121 -5.90 16.10 -30.40
C PRO A 121 -5.55 16.59 -28.99
N LEU A 122 -5.11 15.71 -28.07
CA LEU A 122 -4.91 16.09 -26.66
C LEU A 122 -3.68 16.99 -26.46
N LEU A 123 -2.62 16.75 -27.24
CA LEU A 123 -1.44 17.63 -27.29
C LEU A 123 -1.76 18.98 -27.95
N GLY A 124 -2.69 19.02 -28.91
CA GLY A 124 -3.21 20.26 -29.48
C GLY A 124 -4.03 21.08 -28.47
N ALA A 125 -4.82 20.41 -27.64
CA ALA A 125 -5.59 21.04 -26.56
C ALA A 125 -4.71 21.53 -25.40
N LEU A 126 -3.67 20.77 -25.03
CA LEU A 126 -2.66 21.22 -24.08
C LEU A 126 -1.88 22.42 -24.64
N GLY A 127 -1.45 22.39 -25.91
CA GLY A 127 -0.79 23.51 -26.58
C GLY A 127 -1.65 24.79 -26.66
N ALA A 128 -2.96 24.65 -26.88
CA ALA A 128 -3.91 25.77 -26.85
C ALA A 128 -4.19 26.30 -25.43
N ALA A 129 -4.02 25.47 -24.39
CA ALA A 129 -4.18 25.87 -23.00
C ALA A 129 -2.94 26.56 -22.41
N VAL A 130 -1.74 26.36 -23.00
CA VAL A 130 -0.50 27.05 -22.55
C VAL A 130 -0.22 28.36 -23.29
N VAL A 131 -0.96 28.69 -24.36
CA VAL A 131 -0.85 29.98 -25.06
C VAL A 131 -2.16 30.75 -24.94
N PRO A 132 -2.25 31.73 -24.00
CA PRO A 132 -3.37 32.65 -24.00
C PRO A 132 -3.32 33.50 -25.27
N GLY A 133 -4.20 33.24 -26.24
CA GLY A 133 -4.41 34.15 -27.37
C GLY A 133 -4.70 33.58 -28.76
N VAL A 134 -4.71 32.26 -29.01
CA VAL A 134 -4.89 31.71 -30.37
C VAL A 134 -6.25 31.03 -30.58
N ALA A 135 -7.29 31.43 -29.83
CA ALA A 135 -8.66 30.93 -30.04
C ALA A 135 -9.47 31.77 -31.05
N GLY A 136 -8.81 32.57 -31.90
CA GLY A 136 -9.52 33.46 -32.80
C GLY A 136 -8.72 33.87 -34.04
N LEU A 137 -8.21 32.91 -34.82
CA LEU A 137 -7.92 33.13 -36.24
C LEU A 137 -7.63 31.80 -36.95
N ALA A 138 -8.70 31.19 -37.49
CA ALA A 138 -8.76 30.42 -38.75
C ALA A 138 -10.15 29.79 -38.88
#